data_AF-A0A659Q9C8-F1
#
_entry.id   AF-A0A659Q9C8-F1
#
_cell.length_a   1.000
_cell.length_b   1.000
_cell.length_c   1.000
_cell.angle_alpha   90.00
_cell.angle_beta   90.00
_cell.angle_gamma   90.00
#
_symmetry.space_group_name_H-M   'P 1'
#
loop_
_entity.id
_entity.type
_entity.pdbx_description
1 polymer ?
#
loop_
_entity_poly.entity_id
_entity_poly.type
_entity_poly.pdbx_seq_one_letter_code
_entity_poly.pdbx_strand_id
1 'polypeptide(L)'
;MDFQHWLHEAVNQLRDSDSPRRDAEILLEYVTGKGRTYIMAFGETPLTDVQQQQLADLLQRRKQGEPIAYLTGLREFWSLPLFVSPATLI
;
A
#
# COMPACT_ATOMS: atom_id res chain seq x y z
N MET A 1 -15.50 3.05 -5.10
CA MET A 1 -14.55 4.04 -4.55
C MET A 1 -13.42 4.24 -5.56
N ASP A 2 -12.87 5.44 -5.71
CA ASP A 2 -11.74 5.70 -6.63
C ASP A 2 -10.39 5.76 -5.88
N PHE A 3 -9.29 5.89 -6.63
CA PHE A 3 -7.93 5.93 -6.08
C PHE A 3 -7.72 7.10 -5.12
N GLN A 4 -8.17 8.30 -5.48
CA GLN A 4 -7.96 9.50 -4.67
C GLN A 4 -8.73 9.45 -3.35
N HIS A 5 -10.00 9.02 -3.39
CA HIS A 5 -10.83 8.84 -2.21
C HIS A 5 -10.25 7.76 -1.30
N TRP A 6 -9.82 6.64 -1.87
CA TRP A 6 -9.21 5.57 -1.08
C TRP A 6 -7.91 6.03 -0.41
N LEU A 7 -7.03 6.74 -1.12
CA LEU A 7 -5.78 7.27 -0.54
C LEU A 7 -6.05 8.21 0.63
N HIS A 8 -7.02 9.12 0.48
CA HIS A 8 -7.39 10.03 1.55
C HIS A 8 -7.93 9.28 2.78
N GLU A 9 -8.75 8.25 2.58
CA GLU A 9 -9.25 7.42 3.66
C GLU A 9 -8.13 6.62 4.34
N ALA A 10 -7.27 5.96 3.57
CA ALA A 10 -6.16 5.16 4.07
C ALA A 10 -5.16 6.00 4.87
N VAL A 11 -4.82 7.21 4.41
CA VAL A 11 -3.96 8.16 5.15
C VAL A 11 -4.56 8.51 6.51
N ASN A 12 -5.87 8.77 6.56
CA ASN A 12 -6.57 9.08 7.80
C ASN A 12 -6.64 7.87 8.76
N GLN A 13 -6.67 6.67 8.20
CA GLN A 13 -6.68 5.42 8.93
C GLN A 13 -5.30 5.00 9.44
N LEU A 14 -4.21 5.45 8.81
CA LEU A 14 -2.82 5.14 9.15
C LEU A 14 -2.11 6.25 9.91
N ARG A 15 -2.84 7.12 10.62
CA ARG A 15 -2.27 8.30 11.31
C ARG A 15 -1.13 7.98 12.29
N ASP A 16 -1.13 6.77 12.84
CA ASP A 16 -0.11 6.30 13.78
C ASP A 16 1.13 5.67 13.08
N SER A 17 1.13 5.60 11.75
CA SER A 17 2.31 5.20 10.97
C SER A 17 3.29 6.37 10.84
N ASP A 18 4.59 6.07 10.79
CA ASP A 18 5.64 7.05 10.50
C ASP A 18 5.51 7.70 9.11
N SER A 19 4.85 7.02 8.16
CA SER A 19 4.66 7.54 6.80
C SER A 19 3.30 7.17 6.20
N PRO A 20 2.17 7.70 6.73
CA PRO A 20 0.81 7.24 6.39
C PRO A 20 0.50 7.33 4.90
N ARG A 21 0.93 8.43 4.26
CA ARG A 21 0.74 8.65 2.82
C ARG A 21 1.59 7.72 1.97
N ARG A 22 2.84 7.48 2.36
CA ARG A 22 3.72 6.61 1.59
C ARG A 22 3.24 5.16 1.67
N ASP A 23 2.82 4.71 2.84
CA ASP A 23 2.25 3.38 3.03
C ASP A 23 0.98 3.19 2.19
N ALA A 24 0.06 4.16 2.21
CA ALA A 24 -1.15 4.10 1.40
C ALA A 24 -0.82 4.05 -0.10
N GLU A 25 0.10 4.89 -0.59
CA GLU A 25 0.56 4.87 -1.98
C GLU A 25 1.12 3.48 -2.35
N ILE A 26 1.99 2.90 -1.51
CA ILE A 26 2.59 1.58 -1.75
C ILE A 26 1.53 0.47 -1.83
N LEU A 27 0.55 0.46 -0.91
CA LEU A 27 -0.53 -0.52 -0.93
C LEU A 27 -1.39 -0.41 -2.20
N LEU A 28 -1.70 0.82 -2.61
CA LEU A 28 -2.47 1.05 -3.84
C LEU A 28 -1.68 0.63 -5.08
N GLU A 29 -0.40 0.97 -5.17
CA GLU A 29 0.48 0.54 -6.26
C GLU A 29 0.56 -1.00 -6.33
N TYR A 30 0.69 -1.67 -5.18
CA TYR A 30 0.77 -3.12 -5.08
C TYR A 30 -0.51 -3.82 -5.56
N VAL A 31 -1.69 -3.39 -5.10
CA VAL A 31 -2.96 -4.04 -5.46
C VAL A 31 -3.41 -3.71 -6.89
N THR A 32 -3.19 -2.49 -7.35
CA THR A 32 -3.64 -2.07 -8.68
C THR A 32 -2.63 -2.39 -9.78
N GLY A 33 -1.36 -2.64 -9.43
CA GLY A 33 -0.25 -2.76 -10.38
C GLY A 33 0.03 -1.47 -11.15
N LYS A 34 -0.51 -0.34 -10.69
CA LYS A 34 -0.31 0.98 -11.30
C LYS A 34 0.75 1.73 -10.53
N GLY A 35 1.77 2.23 -11.21
CA GLY A 35 2.79 3.04 -10.56
C GLY A 35 2.26 4.39 -10.08
N ARG A 36 3.00 5.02 -9.16
CA ARG A 36 2.68 6.32 -8.55
C ARG A 36 2.20 7.39 -9.53
N THR A 37 2.89 7.56 -10.67
CA THR A 37 2.53 8.58 -11.67
C THR A 37 1.15 8.35 -12.26
N TYR A 38 0.75 7.10 -12.48
CA TYR A 38 -0.58 6.77 -12.98
C TYR A 38 -1.64 7.10 -11.94
N ILE A 39 -1.42 6.70 -10.69
CA ILE A 39 -2.34 6.98 -9.58
C ILE A 39 -2.55 8.49 -9.40
N MET A 40 -1.48 9.29 -9.54
CA MET A 40 -1.57 10.75 -9.44
C MET A 40 -2.25 11.40 -10.66
N ALA A 41 -2.04 10.86 -11.86
CA ALA A 41 -2.62 11.40 -13.09
C ALA A 41 -4.09 11.00 -13.29
N PHE A 42 -4.51 9.87 -12.72
CA PHE A 42 -5.83 9.27 -12.91
C PHE A 42 -6.47 8.89 -11.57
N GLY A 43 -6.52 9.85 -10.63
CA GLY A 43 -7.03 9.64 -9.27
C GLY A 43 -8.52 9.26 -9.21
N GLU A 44 -9.27 9.62 -10.24
CA GLU A 44 -10.68 9.28 -10.46
C GLU A 44 -10.93 7.84 -10.92
N THR A 45 -9.86 7.05 -11.14
CA THR A 45 -9.99 5.65 -11.56
C THR A 45 -10.70 4.83 -10.48
N PRO A 46 -11.81 4.14 -10.81
CA PRO A 46 -12.52 3.33 -9.83
C PRO A 46 -11.75 2.05 -9.48
N LEU A 47 -11.77 1.69 -8.19
CA LEU A 47 -11.30 0.39 -7.70
C LEU A 47 -12.38 -0.67 -7.91
N THR A 48 -11.99 -1.84 -8.39
CA THR A 48 -12.88 -3.00 -8.41
C THR A 48 -13.15 -3.52 -7.00
N ASP A 49 -14.24 -4.26 -6.81
CA ASP A 49 -14.60 -4.79 -5.48
C ASP A 49 -13.50 -5.72 -4.92
N VAL A 50 -12.86 -6.49 -5.81
CA VAL A 50 -11.72 -7.36 -5.44
C VAL A 50 -10.54 -6.52 -4.92
N GLN A 51 -10.21 -5.42 -5.60
CA GLN A 51 -9.13 -4.54 -5.17
C GLN A 51 -9.46 -3.84 -3.85
N GLN A 52 -10.71 -3.41 -3.67
CA GLN A 52 -11.15 -2.79 -2.41
C GLN A 52 -11.02 -3.78 -1.25
N GLN A 53 -11.41 -5.04 -1.43
CA GLN A 53 -11.26 -6.07 -0.40
C GLN A 53 -9.78 -6.33 -0.06
N GLN A 54 -8.93 -6.50 -1.07
CA GLN A 54 -7.49 -6.70 -0.86
C GLN A 54 -6.84 -5.51 -0.13
N LEU A 55 -7.19 -4.29 -0.51
CA LEU A 55 -6.69 -3.08 0.14
C LEU A 55 -7.17 -3.00 1.60
N ALA A 56 -8.41 -3.36 1.89
CA ALA A 56 -8.94 -3.37 3.25
C ALA A 56 -8.16 -4.36 4.15
N ASP A 57 -7.88 -5.56 3.65
CA ASP A 57 -7.13 -6.59 4.39
C ASP A 57 -5.69 -6.13 4.68
N LEU A 58 -5.00 -5.56 3.67
CA LEU A 58 -3.65 -5.03 3.84
C LEU A 58 -3.60 -3.83 4.77
N LEU A 59 -4.59 -2.94 4.69
CA LEU A 59 -4.68 -1.75 5.54
C LEU A 59 -4.88 -2.14 7.01
N GLN A 60 -5.69 -3.16 7.29
CA GLN A 60 -5.86 -3.70 8.64
C GLN A 60 -4.56 -4.26 9.21
N ARG A 61 -3.83 -5.05 8.42
CA ARG A 61 -2.52 -5.56 8.84
C ARG A 61 -1.52 -4.45 9.08
N ARG A 62 -1.50 -3.41 8.22
CA ARG A 62 -0.62 -2.25 8.42
C ARG A 62 -0.94 -1.49 9.71
N LYS A 63 -2.23 -1.31 10.03
CA LYS A 63 -2.68 -0.69 11.29
C LYS A 63 -2.24 -1.46 12.53
N GLN A 64 -2.14 -2.78 12.43
CA GLN A 64 -1.64 -3.63 13.52
C GLN A 64 -0.12 -3.51 13.72
N GLY A 65 0.55 -2.65 12.95
CA GLY A 65 1.99 -2.41 13.04
C GLY A 65 2.81 -3.31 12.13
N GLU A 66 2.19 -4.11 11.25
CA GLU A 66 2.94 -4.95 10.32
C GLU A 66 3.75 -4.06 9.36
N PRO A 67 5.07 -4.31 9.19
CA PRO A 67 5.91 -3.56 8.27
C PRO A 67 5.40 -3.64 6.83
N ILE A 68 5.39 -2.50 6.11
CA ILE A 68 4.89 -2.40 4.73
C ILE A 68 5.60 -3.40 3.78
N ALA A 69 6.87 -3.69 4.01
CA ALA A 69 7.66 -4.63 3.22
C ALA A 69 7.16 -6.08 3.34
N TYR A 70 6.58 -6.47 4.49
CA TYR A 70 5.95 -7.79 4.65
C TYR A 70 4.58 -7.86 3.97
N LEU A 71 3.89 -6.73 3.84
CA LEU A 71 2.61 -6.65 3.15
C LEU A 71 2.76 -6.76 1.64
N THR A 72 3.77 -6.11 1.07
CA THR A 72 4.05 -6.16 -0.37
C THR A 72 4.98 -7.30 -0.77
N GLY A 73 5.63 -7.95 0.20
CA GLY A 73 6.67 -8.94 -0.03
C GLY A 73 7.93 -8.38 -0.70
N LEU A 74 8.06 -7.05 -0.81
CA LEU A 74 9.12 -6.36 -1.52
C LEU A 74 9.97 -5.56 -0.53
N ARG A 75 11.28 -5.86 -0.46
CA ARG A 75 12.30 -4.98 0.11
C ARG A 75 13.25 -4.58 -1.01
N GLU A 76 13.32 -3.28 -1.31
CA GLU A 76 14.47 -2.75 -2.05
C GLU A 76 15.65 -2.70 -1.08
N PHE A 77 16.64 -3.56 -1.29
CA PHE A 77 17.95 -3.46 -0.64
C PHE A 77 18.94 -3.18 -1.76
N TRP A 78 19.53 -1.97 -1.77
CA TRP A 78 20.61 -1.60 -2.70
C TRP A 78 20.28 -1.90 -4.19
N SER A 79 19.21 -1.30 -4.70
CA SER A 79 18.80 -1.41 -6.13
C SER A 79 18.47 -2.83 -6.62
N LEU A 80 18.34 -3.80 -5.71
CA LEU A 80 17.94 -5.18 -6.02
C LEU A 80 16.57 -5.47 -5.38
N PRO A 81 15.59 -5.97 -6.14
CA PRO A 81 14.33 -6.43 -5.57
C PRO A 81 14.61 -7.72 -4.78
N LEU A 82 14.55 -7.65 -3.44
CA LEU A 82 14.63 -8.81 -2.57
C LEU A 82 13.24 -9.14 -2.02
N PHE A 83 12.84 -10.40 -2.14
CA PHE A 83 11.65 -10.92 -1.48
C PHE A 83 11.92 -11.06 0.02
N VAL A 84 11.10 -10.43 0.86
CA VAL A 84 11.20 -10.56 2.32
C VAL A 84 10.09 -11.42 2.87
N SER A 85 10.41 -12.18 3.92
CA SER A 85 9.46 -12.98 4.69
C SER A 85 9.59 -12.67 6.18
N PRO A 86 8.61 -13.07 7.02
CA PRO A 86 8.69 -12.89 8.48
C PRO A 86 9.89 -13.59 9.15
N ALA A 87 10.61 -14.45 8.43
CA ALA A 87 11.83 -15.13 8.90
C ALA A 87 13.12 -14.32 8.70
N THR A 88 13.03 -13.09 8.19
CA THR A 88 14.18 -12.20 7.95
C THR A 88 14.10 -10.98 8.86
N LEU A 89 15.19 -10.67 9.58
CA LEU A 89 15.27 -9.47 10.42
C LEU A 89 15.10 -8.22 9.52
N ILE A 90 14.11 -7.37 9.82
CA ILE A 90 14.00 -6.02 9.25
C ILE A 90 14.88 -5.08 10.05
#